data_AF-A0A2U2M8L1-F1
#
_entry.id   AF-A0A2U2M8L1-F1
#
_cell.length_a   1.000
_cell.length_b   1.000
_cell.length_c   1.000
_cell.angle_alpha   90.00
_cell.angle_beta   90.00
_cell.angle_gamma   90.00
#
_symmetry.space_group_name_H-M   'P 1'
#
loop_
_entity.id
_entity.type
_entity.pdbx_description
1 polymer ?
#
loop_
_entity_poly.entity_id
_entity_poly.type
_entity_poly.pdbx_seq_one_letter_code
_entity_poly.pdbx_strand_id
1 'polypeptide(L)'
;MNKQPFYRNKVVLFLGAIFIIDSLLVTSLVARSIYLTAMNGTAITFTETMYVLVGLVVLMILSELIEKASAYGNKLYRAKLSQKRQTKSKRLYYQ
;
A
#
# COMPACT_ATOMS: atom_id res chain seq x y z
N MET A 1 11.55 18.73 2.72
CA MET A 1 12.03 17.33 2.89
C MET A 1 11.92 16.60 1.56
N ASN A 2 13.04 16.20 0.94
CA ASN A 2 12.97 15.39 -0.29
C ASN A 2 12.54 13.96 0.08
N LYS A 3 11.24 13.66 -0.11
CA LYS A 3 10.72 12.29 -0.11
C LYS A 3 11.01 11.67 -1.49
N GLN A 4 11.21 10.36 -1.53
CA GLN A 4 11.30 9.64 -2.78
C GLN A 4 9.94 9.72 -3.49
N PRO A 5 9.88 9.97 -4.81
CA PRO A 5 8.63 9.86 -5.54
C PRO A 5 8.05 8.45 -5.40
N PHE A 6 6.75 8.35 -5.10
CA PHE A 6 6.06 7.08 -4.79
C PHE A 6 6.32 6.01 -5.85
N TYR A 7 6.24 6.39 -7.14
CA TYR A 7 6.44 5.49 -8.29
C TYR A 7 7.85 4.89 -8.39
N ARG A 8 8.83 5.42 -7.65
CA ARG A 8 10.21 4.94 -7.67
C ARG A 8 10.43 3.78 -6.70
N ASN A 9 9.53 3.56 -5.75
CA ASN A 9 9.57 2.41 -4.85
C ASN A 9 8.64 1.32 -5.40
N LYS A 10 9.20 0.38 -6.17
CA LYS A 10 8.45 -0.70 -6.81
C LYS A 10 7.69 -1.59 -5.81
N VAL A 11 8.23 -1.78 -4.61
CA VAL A 11 7.59 -2.57 -3.54
C VAL A 11 6.32 -1.88 -3.06
N VAL A 12 6.39 -0.58 -2.81
CA VAL A 12 5.22 0.22 -2.40
C VAL A 12 4.16 0.28 -3.50
N LEU A 13 4.57 0.39 -4.77
CA LEU A 13 3.65 0.30 -5.91
C LEU A 13 2.92 -1.05 -5.96
N PHE A 14 3.66 -2.15 -5.81
CA PHE A 14 3.11 -3.50 -5.84
C PHE A 14 2.15 -3.75 -4.67
N LEU A 15 2.56 -3.41 -3.45
CA LEU A 15 1.71 -3.52 -2.26
C LEU A 15 0.46 -2.62 -2.37
N GLY A 16 0.61 -1.41 -2.92
CA GLY A 16 -0.51 -0.52 -3.18
C GLY A 16 -1.50 -1.08 -4.20
N ALA A 17 -1.03 -1.77 -5.24
CA ALA A 17 -1.91 -2.43 -6.20
C ALA A 17 -2.72 -3.56 -5.55
N ILE A 18 -2.07 -4.39 -4.71
CA ILE A 18 -2.75 -5.45 -3.95
C ILE A 18 -3.79 -4.84 -3.00
N PHE A 19 -3.43 -3.77 -2.27
CA PHE A 19 -4.35 -3.07 -1.37
C PHE A 19 -5.60 -2.57 -2.11
N ILE A 20 -5.44 -1.98 -3.29
CA ILE A 20 -6.57 -1.52 -4.09
C ILE A 20 -7.46 -2.69 -4.51
N ILE A 21 -6.88 -3.78 -5.03
CA ILE A 21 -7.63 -4.96 -5.46
C ILE A 21 -8.42 -5.56 -4.30
N ASP A 22 -7.78 -5.75 -3.16
CA ASP A 22 -8.42 -6.33 -1.97
C ASP A 22 -9.55 -5.42 -1.44
N SER A 23 -9.34 -4.10 -1.44
CA SER A 23 -10.37 -3.13 -1.06
C SER A 23 -11.60 -3.18 -1.96
N LEU A 24 -11.41 -3.37 -3.28
CA LEU A 24 -12.51 -3.53 -4.24
C LEU A 24 -13.26 -4.83 -4.02
N LEU A 25 -12.55 -5.93 -3.75
CA LEU A 25 -13.16 -7.23 -3.45
C LEU A 25 -14.03 -7.16 -2.20
N VAL A 26 -13.49 -6.65 -1.09
CA VAL A 26 -14.24 -6.50 0.17
C VAL A 26 -15.46 -5.60 -0.03
N THR A 27 -15.29 -4.45 -0.71
CA THR A 27 -16.40 -3.53 -0.98
C THR A 27 -17.48 -4.18 -1.86
N SER A 28 -17.08 -4.96 -2.87
CA SER A 28 -18.03 -5.66 -3.76
C SER A 28 -18.84 -6.73 -3.03
N LEU A 29 -18.22 -7.47 -2.09
CA LEU A 29 -18.90 -8.47 -1.26
C LEU A 29 -19.90 -7.81 -0.31
N VAL A 30 -19.53 -6.70 0.30
CA VAL A 30 -20.43 -5.92 1.17
C VAL A 30 -21.59 -5.34 0.35
N ALA A 31 -21.32 -4.77 -0.82
CA ALA A 31 -22.37 -4.23 -1.69
C ALA A 31 -23.34 -5.32 -2.17
N ARG A 32 -22.82 -6.48 -2.58
CA ARG A 32 -23.63 -7.65 -2.96
C ARG A 32 -24.49 -8.14 -1.79
N SER A 33 -23.92 -8.16 -0.59
CA SER A 33 -24.62 -8.56 0.63
C SER A 33 -25.80 -7.64 0.94
N ILE A 34 -25.59 -6.31 0.86
CA ILE A 34 -26.64 -5.31 1.05
C ILE A 34 -27.73 -5.49 -0.02
N TYR A 35 -27.34 -5.65 -1.28
CA TYR A 35 -28.27 -5.84 -2.38
C TYR A 35 -29.17 -7.09 -2.19
N LEU A 36 -28.57 -8.23 -1.87
CA LEU A 36 -29.30 -9.49 -1.65
C LEU A 36 -30.25 -9.40 -0.45
N THR A 37 -29.81 -8.73 0.62
CA THR A 37 -30.66 -8.50 1.80
C THR A 37 -31.85 -7.60 1.44
N ALA A 38 -31.61 -6.52 0.70
CA ALA A 38 -32.64 -5.55 0.34
C ALA A 38 -33.66 -6.10 -0.68
N MET A 39 -33.22 -6.88 -1.66
CA MET A 39 -34.08 -7.36 -2.75
C MET A 39 -34.79 -8.69 -2.42
N ASN A 40 -34.08 -9.61 -1.75
CA ASN A 40 -34.56 -10.99 -1.60
C ASN A 40 -34.80 -11.37 -0.13
N GLY A 41 -34.54 -10.46 0.82
CA GLY A 41 -34.60 -10.78 2.26
C GLY A 41 -33.58 -11.83 2.71
N THR A 42 -32.63 -12.18 1.83
CA THR A 42 -31.62 -13.21 2.10
C THR A 42 -30.50 -12.64 2.95
N ALA A 43 -30.23 -13.30 4.08
CA ALA A 43 -29.11 -12.97 4.95
C ALA A 43 -27.76 -13.33 4.32
N ILE A 44 -26.72 -12.62 4.74
CA ILE A 44 -25.32 -12.91 4.40
C ILE A 44 -24.95 -14.30 4.89
N THR A 45 -24.28 -15.08 4.04
CA THR A 45 -23.81 -16.40 4.45
C THR A 45 -22.61 -16.29 5.40
N PHE A 46 -22.45 -17.27 6.30
CA PHE A 46 -21.30 -17.31 7.22
C PHE A 46 -19.96 -17.20 6.47
N THR A 47 -19.85 -17.86 5.31
CA THR A 47 -18.66 -17.83 4.46
C THR A 47 -18.35 -16.43 3.94
N GLU A 48 -19.35 -15.68 3.46
CA GLU A 48 -19.18 -14.30 3.00
C GLU A 48 -18.73 -13.37 4.13
N THR A 49 -19.30 -13.53 5.32
CA THR A 49 -18.88 -12.79 6.52
C THR A 49 -17.42 -13.08 6.87
N MET A 50 -16.99 -14.34 6.79
CA MET A 50 -15.59 -14.71 7.02
C MET A 50 -14.66 -14.11 5.96
N TYR A 51 -15.05 -14.11 4.68
CA TYR A 51 -14.25 -13.46 3.63
C TYR A 51 -14.09 -11.95 3.86
N VAL A 52 -15.16 -11.26 4.27
CA VAL A 52 -15.09 -9.84 4.60
C VAL A 52 -14.16 -9.60 5.79
N LEU A 53 -14.25 -10.40 6.86
CA LEU A 53 -13.37 -10.27 8.02
C LEU A 53 -11.90 -10.51 7.66
N VAL A 54 -11.61 -11.57 6.91
CA VAL A 54 -10.25 -11.86 6.45
C VAL A 54 -9.71 -10.74 5.56
N GLY A 55 -10.51 -10.25 4.61
CA GLY A 55 -10.12 -9.13 3.76
C GLY A 55 -9.81 -7.85 4.56
N LEU A 56 -10.61 -7.52 5.58
CA LEU A 56 -10.33 -6.38 6.46
C LEU A 56 -9.00 -6.54 7.21
N VAL A 57 -8.69 -7.74 7.70
CA VAL A 57 -7.39 -8.02 8.34
C VAL A 57 -6.23 -7.89 7.34
N VAL A 58 -6.39 -8.40 6.13
CA VAL A 58 -5.39 -8.28 5.06
C VAL A 58 -5.15 -6.82 4.70
N LEU A 59 -6.19 -6.00 4.59
CA LEU A 59 -6.07 -4.55 4.37
C LEU A 59 -5.26 -3.86 5.47
N MET A 60 -5.49 -4.20 6.75
CA MET A 60 -4.71 -3.65 7.86
C MET A 60 -3.21 -4.00 7.73
N ILE A 61 -2.90 -5.26 7.46
CA ILE A 61 -1.52 -5.74 7.30
C ILE A 61 -0.85 -5.05 6.10
N LEU A 62 -1.54 -4.96 4.97
CA LEU A 62 -1.03 -4.31 3.76
C LEU A 62 -0.74 -2.83 3.99
N SER A 63 -1.61 -2.13 4.73
CA SER A 63 -1.42 -0.72 5.09
C SER A 63 -0.11 -0.52 5.87
N GLU A 64 0.12 -1.33 6.91
CA GLU A 64 1.38 -1.28 7.67
C GLU A 64 2.61 -1.58 6.80
N LEU A 65 2.51 -2.58 5.92
CA LEU A 65 3.61 -2.96 5.03
C LEU A 65 3.94 -1.83 4.05
N ILE A 66 2.93 -1.15 3.50
CA ILE A 66 3.11 0.01 2.63
C ILE A 66 3.84 1.13 3.36
N GLU A 67 3.43 1.45 4.60
CA GLU A 67 4.09 2.48 5.41
C GLU A 67 5.55 2.14 5.69
N LYS A 68 5.81 0.91 6.18
CA LYS A 68 7.16 0.41 6.46
C LYS A 68 8.04 0.43 5.20
N ALA A 69 7.52 -0.04 4.07
CA ALA A 69 8.24 -0.04 2.80
C ALA A 69 8.54 1.37 2.28
N SER A 70 7.60 2.31 2.47
CA SER A 70 7.79 3.72 2.12
C SER A 70 8.86 4.39 2.99
N ALA A 71 8.83 4.17 4.30
CA ALA A 71 9.82 4.68 5.23
C ALA A 71 11.22 4.17 4.89
N TYR A 72 11.36 2.86 4.61
CA TYR A 72 12.62 2.26 4.21
C TYR A 72 13.15 2.84 2.89
N GLY A 73 12.31 2.93 1.86
CA GLY A 73 12.69 3.54 0.57
C GLY A 73 13.16 4.98 0.73
N ASN A 74 12.45 5.78 1.53
CA ASN A 74 12.83 7.15 1.82
C ASN A 74 14.19 7.26 2.54
N LYS A 75 14.48 6.37 3.49
CA LYS A 75 15.77 6.32 4.18
C LYS A 75 16.91 6.05 3.20
N LEU A 76 16.74 5.04 2.33
CA LEU A 76 17.72 4.67 1.32
C LEU A 76 17.93 5.79 0.30
N TYR A 77 16.86 6.45 -0.14
CA TYR A 77 16.93 7.55 -1.09
C TYR A 77 17.73 8.75 -0.55
N ARG A 78 17.52 9.09 0.72
CA ARG A 78 18.26 10.17 1.39
C ARG A 78 19.74 9.85 1.56
N ALA A 79 20.07 8.62 1.94
CA ALA A 79 21.47 8.17 2.03
C ALA A 79 22.18 8.27 0.66
N LYS A 80 21.49 7.91 -0.43
CA LYS A 80 22.04 8.01 -1.78
C LYS A 80 22.22 9.46 -2.23
N LEU A 81 21.31 10.35 -1.85
CA LEU A 81 21.41 11.79 -2.12
C LEU A 81 22.56 12.44 -1.34
N SER A 82 22.78 12.08 -0.07
CA SER A 82 23.89 12.63 0.73
C SER A 82 25.24 12.19 0.16
N GLN A 83 25.39 10.92 -0.22
CA GLN A 83 26.59 10.42 -0.90
C GLN A 83 26.85 11.19 -2.19
N LYS A 84 25.84 11.36 -3.06
CA LYS A 84 26.00 12.08 -4.33
C LYS A 84 26.44 13.54 -4.13
N ARG A 85 25.95 14.21 -3.08
CA ARG A 85 26.37 15.58 -2.72
C ARG A 85 27.83 15.62 -2.26
N GLN A 86 28.27 14.68 -1.43
CA GLN A 86 29.66 14.58 -0.98
C GLN A 86 30.62 14.34 -2.15
N THR A 87 30.26 13.47 -3.10
CA THR A 87 31.10 13.22 -4.28
C THR A 87 31.21 14.45 -5.19
N LYS A 88 30.11 15.19 -5.38
CA LYS A 88 30.12 16.43 -6.18
C LYS A 88 30.97 17.52 -5.52
N SER A 89 30.87 17.68 -4.21
CA SER A 89 31.69 18.63 -3.45
C SER A 89 33.18 18.28 -3.56
N LYS A 90 33.57 17.01 -3.43
CA LYS A 90 34.96 16.59 -3.63
C LYS A 90 35.47 16.95 -5.03
N ARG A 91 34.71 16.69 -6.09
CA ARG A 91 35.13 17.04 -7.46
C ARG A 91 35.37 18.54 -7.67
N LEU A 92 34.59 19.40 -7.01
CA LEU A 92 34.76 20.86 -7.10
C LEU A 92 36.00 21.36 -6.35
N TYR A 93 36.47 20.63 -5.34
CA TYR A 93 37.69 20.98 -4.58
C TYR A 93 38.99 20.56 -5.28
N TYR A 94 38.91 19.67 -6.26
CA TYR A 94 40.07 19.19 -7.04
C TYR A 94 40.09 19.74 -8.48
N GLN A 95 39.28 20.76 -8.77
CA GLN A 95 39.36 21.59 -9.99
C GLN A 95 39.94 22.95 -9.62
#